data_AF-A0A7S1R0H7-F1
#
_entry.id   AF-A0A7S1R0H7-F1
#
_cell.length_a   1.000
_cell.length_b   1.000
_cell.length_c   1.000
_cell.angle_alpha   90.00
_cell.angle_beta   90.00
_cell.angle_gamma   90.00
#
_symmetry.space_group_name_H-M   'P 1'
#
loop_
_entity.id
_entity.type
_entity.pdbx_description
1 polymer ?
#
loop_
_entity_poly.entity_id
_entity_poly.type
_entity_poly.pdbx_seq_one_letter_code
_entity_poly.pdbx_strand_id
1 'polypeptide(L)'
;RDSGKDTRRLHEKLRRLEERRRSRVSLHMGAFATWHAWERCGFGQDFVCRPKLPHRGGVPRLCQPSPDEVFRYVMENKPFVINGVLNKENFPPLEDFKDFEYLKSRCGHRQVGMKADPSFDTLGRKVFVNDPFVSLRLEEYLDMIEEAEWSGGTAPFYMGKVNLGREVPEMLEDIDASLASPWRLYRNAFGRLKDGVFSYFGCGLNTTNIHADPSENILAVVAGTKTFQLFPPCDADCLYTTAAKPLNSCVPPFSRPRDMPSELRER
;
A
#
# COMPACT_ATOMS: atom_id res chain seq x y z
N ARG A 1 -12.32 -12.38 25.70
CA ARG A 1 -11.27 -12.35 26.75
C ARG A 1 -10.09 -11.60 26.16
N ASP A 2 -9.99 -10.32 26.52
CA ASP A 2 -8.93 -9.42 26.07
C ASP A 2 -7.59 -9.84 26.67
N SER A 3 -6.70 -10.38 25.85
CA SER A 3 -5.28 -10.47 26.22
C SER A 3 -4.67 -9.09 25.97
N GLY A 4 -4.92 -8.16 26.89
CA GLY A 4 -4.22 -6.88 26.95
C GLY A 4 -2.73 -7.15 27.13
N LYS A 5 -2.01 -7.29 26.01
CA LYS A 5 -0.54 -7.38 26.02
C LYS A 5 -0.06 -6.09 26.66
N ASP A 6 0.75 -6.20 27.71
CA ASP A 6 1.33 -5.05 28.41
C ASP A 6 2.16 -4.20 27.42
N THR A 7 1.49 -3.21 26.84
CA THR A 7 2.06 -2.31 25.84
C THR A 7 3.03 -1.34 26.49
N ARG A 8 2.98 -1.12 27.82
CA ARG A 8 3.86 -0.16 28.51
C ARG A 8 5.32 -0.56 28.39
N ARG A 9 5.62 -1.85 28.57
CA ARG A 9 6.99 -2.38 28.41
C ARG A 9 7.52 -2.25 26.97
N LEU A 10 6.65 -2.34 25.97
CA LEU A 10 7.02 -2.13 24.56
C LEU A 10 7.26 -0.64 24.25
N HIS A 11 6.40 0.25 24.74
CA HIS A 11 6.59 1.71 24.61
C HIS A 11 7.87 2.19 25.31
N GLU A 12 8.22 1.63 26.46
CA GLU A 12 9.46 1.98 27.16
C GLU A 12 10.71 1.51 26.38
N LYS A 13 10.66 0.30 25.79
CA LYS A 13 11.73 -0.18 24.89
C LYS A 13 11.88 0.71 23.65
N LEU A 14 10.76 1.16 23.09
CA LEU A 14 10.70 2.07 21.93
C LEU A 14 11.40 3.39 22.25
N ARG A 15 11.04 4.03 23.37
CA ARG A 15 11.64 5.29 23.81
C ARG A 15 13.16 5.17 24.04
N ARG A 16 13.61 4.10 24.72
CA ARG A 16 15.06 3.83 24.93
C ARG A 16 15.82 3.59 23.62
N LEU A 17 15.14 3.20 22.54
CA LEU A 17 15.73 3.03 21.21
C LEU A 17 15.81 4.34 20.46
N GLU A 18 14.76 5.17 20.50
CA GLU A 18 14.76 6.53 19.96
C GLU A 18 15.94 7.33 20.53
N GLU A 19 16.12 7.30 21.86
CA GLU A 19 17.20 7.98 22.57
C GLU A 19 18.59 7.48 22.15
N ARG A 20 18.80 6.16 22.12
CA ARG A 20 20.10 5.57 21.78
C ARG A 20 20.49 5.80 20.32
N ARG A 21 19.53 5.80 19.40
CA ARG A 21 19.79 5.86 17.96
C ARG A 21 19.72 7.27 17.39
N ARG A 22 19.37 8.28 18.20
CA ARG A 22 19.16 9.67 17.76
C ARG A 22 18.27 9.71 16.51
N SER A 23 17.16 8.97 16.55
CA SER A 23 16.28 8.84 15.40
C SER A 23 15.83 10.23 14.93
N ARG A 24 15.94 10.50 13.63
CA ARG A 24 15.47 11.75 13.03
C ARG A 24 13.94 11.79 12.87
N VAL A 25 13.25 10.71 13.26
CA VAL A 25 11.80 10.55 13.10
C VAL A 25 11.22 9.77 14.29
N SER A 26 9.97 10.02 14.65
CA SER A 26 9.29 9.27 15.73
C SER A 26 9.15 7.78 15.35
N LEU A 27 9.57 6.90 16.25
CA LEU A 27 9.44 5.46 16.15
C LEU A 27 8.07 5.03 16.71
N HIS A 28 7.32 4.22 15.96
CA HIS A 28 6.06 3.62 16.40
C HIS A 28 6.14 2.08 16.43
N MET A 29 5.13 1.43 17.01
CA MET A 29 5.11 -0.02 17.22
C MET A 29 5.27 -0.84 15.92
N GLY A 30 4.67 -0.42 14.81
CA GLY A 30 4.87 -1.06 13.51
C GLY A 30 6.31 -0.96 13.00
N ALA A 31 6.93 0.21 13.14
CA ALA A 31 8.34 0.42 12.79
C ALA A 31 9.28 -0.40 13.69
N PHE A 32 8.99 -0.49 14.99
CA PHE A 32 9.75 -1.32 15.92
C PHE A 32 9.64 -2.82 15.63
N ALA A 33 8.44 -3.32 15.33
CA ALA A 33 8.25 -4.71 14.95
C ALA A 33 9.03 -5.06 13.68
N THR A 34 9.00 -4.15 12.70
CA THR A 34 9.76 -4.26 11.44
C THR A 34 11.27 -4.25 11.69
N TRP A 35 11.76 -3.33 12.52
CA TRP A 35 13.16 -3.23 12.91
C TRP A 35 13.63 -4.49 13.64
N HIS A 36 12.88 -4.95 14.65
CA HIS A 36 13.20 -6.16 15.40
C HIS A 36 13.22 -7.40 14.49
N ALA A 37 12.31 -7.49 13.52
CA ALA A 37 12.36 -8.56 12.52
C ALA A 37 13.65 -8.48 11.68
N TRP A 38 14.06 -7.28 11.29
CA TRP A 38 15.31 -7.04 10.56
C TRP A 38 16.55 -7.42 11.38
N GLU A 39 16.68 -6.97 12.64
CA GLU A 39 17.82 -7.35 13.50
C GLU A 39 17.91 -8.87 13.72
N ARG A 40 16.76 -9.55 13.85
CA ARG A 40 16.70 -11.01 14.00
C ARG A 40 17.12 -11.77 12.75
N CYS A 41 17.02 -11.15 11.57
CA CYS A 41 17.45 -11.76 10.31
C CYS A 41 18.97 -11.62 10.08
N GLY A 42 19.68 -10.92 10.97
CA GLY A 42 21.12 -10.66 10.88
C GLY A 42 21.42 -9.35 10.17
N PHE A 43 22.26 -8.53 10.81
CA PHE A 43 23.10 -7.55 10.12
C PHE A 43 24.22 -8.32 9.41
N GLY A 44 24.66 -7.85 8.23
CA GLY A 44 25.78 -8.46 7.51
C GLY A 44 25.51 -8.87 6.06
N GLN A 45 24.47 -8.35 5.41
CA GLN A 45 24.50 -8.31 3.94
C GLN A 45 25.40 -7.16 3.53
N ASP A 46 26.48 -7.45 2.80
CA ASP A 46 27.25 -6.44 2.09
C ASP A 46 26.26 -5.55 1.33
N PHE A 47 26.33 -4.23 1.54
CA PHE A 47 25.44 -3.30 0.86
C PHE A 47 25.65 -3.42 -0.66
N VAL A 48 24.75 -4.14 -1.33
CA VAL A 48 24.75 -4.25 -2.78
C VAL A 48 24.19 -2.96 -3.34
N CYS A 49 25.06 -2.19 -4.00
CA CYS A 49 24.68 -1.04 -4.79
C CYS A 49 24.92 -1.38 -6.26
N ARG A 50 23.85 -1.57 -7.03
CA ARG A 50 23.97 -1.69 -8.47
C ARG A 50 23.95 -0.30 -9.10
N PRO A 51 24.82 -0.04 -10.09
CA PRO A 51 24.73 1.19 -10.85
C PRO A 51 23.33 1.29 -11.45
N LYS A 52 22.69 2.45 -11.30
CA LYS A 52 21.39 2.72 -11.92
C LYS A 52 21.58 2.58 -13.43
N LEU A 53 21.12 1.46 -13.99
CA LEU A 53 21.11 1.29 -15.44
C LEU A 53 20.23 2.42 -16.00
N PRO A 54 20.66 3.09 -17.08
CA PRO A 54 19.83 4.08 -17.73
C PRO A 54 18.55 3.40 -18.21
N HIS A 55 17.45 3.62 -17.49
CA HIS A 55 16.14 3.14 -17.88
C HIS A 55 15.74 3.89 -19.15
N ARG A 56 15.93 3.26 -20.32
CA ARG A 56 15.52 3.84 -21.60
C ARG A 56 14.02 3.59 -21.75
N GLY A 57 13.22 4.59 -21.36
CA GLY A 57 11.75 4.55 -21.42
C GLY A 57 11.11 4.33 -20.06
N GLY A 58 10.02 5.06 -19.79
CA GLY A 58 9.19 4.87 -18.60
C GLY A 58 8.31 3.61 -18.70
N VAL A 59 7.39 3.44 -17.76
CA VAL A 59 6.40 2.36 -17.79
C VAL A 59 5.54 2.49 -19.07
N PRO A 60 5.49 1.47 -19.95
CA PRO A 60 4.72 1.53 -21.18
C PRO A 60 3.23 1.79 -20.94
N ARG A 61 2.60 2.52 -21.87
CA ARG A 61 1.16 2.82 -21.85
C ARG A 61 0.50 2.15 -23.04
N LEU A 62 -0.45 1.27 -22.78
CA LEU A 62 -1.25 0.57 -23.80
C LEU A 62 -2.63 1.23 -23.88
N CYS A 63 -3.12 1.50 -25.08
CA CYS A 63 -4.46 2.04 -25.30
C CYS A 63 -5.39 0.89 -25.68
N GLN A 64 -6.40 0.62 -24.86
CA GLN A 64 -7.39 -0.46 -25.08
C GLN A 64 -6.76 -1.80 -25.52
N PRO A 65 -5.75 -2.33 -24.80
CA PRO A 65 -5.08 -3.57 -25.19
C PRO A 65 -6.03 -4.76 -25.11
N SER A 66 -5.86 -5.69 -26.03
CA SER A 66 -6.45 -7.02 -25.97
C SER A 66 -5.89 -7.85 -24.79
N PRO A 67 -6.60 -8.90 -24.34
CA PRO A 67 -6.07 -9.81 -23.34
C PRO A 67 -4.73 -10.45 -23.74
N ASP A 68 -4.51 -10.74 -25.02
CA ASP A 68 -3.25 -11.33 -25.52
C ASP A 68 -2.09 -10.33 -25.48
N GLU A 69 -2.35 -9.04 -25.74
CA GLU A 69 -1.37 -7.98 -25.52
C GLU A 69 -0.98 -7.86 -24.06
N VAL A 70 -1.95 -7.91 -23.15
CA VAL A 70 -1.71 -7.90 -21.70
C VAL A 70 -0.92 -9.13 -21.27
N PHE A 71 -1.29 -10.33 -21.75
CA PHE A 71 -0.63 -11.58 -21.37
C PHE A 71 0.86 -11.60 -21.73
N ARG A 72 1.27 -10.95 -22.84
CA ARG A 72 2.69 -10.78 -23.19
C ARG A 72 3.48 -10.06 -22.09
N TYR A 73 2.92 -9.00 -21.50
CA TYR A 73 3.57 -8.28 -20.40
C TYR A 73 3.62 -9.09 -19.10
N VAL A 74 2.59 -9.90 -18.82
CA VAL A 74 2.56 -10.83 -17.70
C VAL A 74 3.71 -11.85 -17.83
N MET A 75 3.86 -12.46 -19.01
CA MET A 75 4.93 -13.43 -19.29
C MET A 75 6.34 -12.83 -19.17
N GLU A 76 6.50 -11.56 -19.51
CA GLU A 76 7.76 -10.82 -19.39
C GLU A 76 8.01 -10.25 -17.99
N ASN A 77 7.05 -10.37 -17.07
CA ASN A 77 7.06 -9.74 -15.75
C ASN A 77 7.34 -8.23 -15.81
N LYS A 78 6.73 -7.53 -16.78
CA LYS A 78 6.92 -6.09 -16.99
C LYS A 78 5.68 -5.30 -16.57
N PRO A 79 5.84 -4.19 -15.81
CA PRO A 79 4.73 -3.31 -15.51
C PRO A 79 4.32 -2.51 -16.74
N PHE A 80 3.04 -2.16 -16.82
CA PHE A 80 2.46 -1.30 -17.84
C PHE A 80 1.24 -0.56 -17.29
N VAL A 81 0.78 0.46 -18.00
CA VAL A 81 -0.45 1.21 -17.69
C VAL A 81 -1.43 1.02 -18.84
N ILE A 82 -2.70 0.79 -18.50
CA ILE A 82 -3.80 0.66 -19.46
C ILE A 82 -4.58 1.98 -19.52
N ASN A 83 -4.78 2.50 -20.71
CA ASN A 83 -5.61 3.67 -20.98
C ASN A 83 -6.84 3.30 -21.81
N GLY A 84 -7.92 4.08 -21.67
CA GLY A 84 -9.07 4.07 -22.57
C GLY A 84 -10.07 2.91 -22.38
N VAL A 85 -9.89 2.06 -21.37
CA VAL A 85 -10.80 0.92 -21.13
C VAL A 85 -11.94 1.21 -20.16
N LEU A 86 -11.72 2.10 -19.19
CA LEU A 86 -12.75 2.53 -18.23
C LEU A 86 -13.24 3.92 -18.61
N ASN A 87 -14.55 4.10 -18.66
CA ASN A 87 -15.24 5.38 -18.77
C ASN A 87 -16.54 5.34 -17.96
N LYS A 88 -17.21 6.49 -17.81
CA LYS A 88 -18.43 6.61 -16.99
C LYS A 88 -19.57 5.73 -17.49
N GLU A 89 -19.65 5.45 -18.80
CA GLU A 89 -20.71 4.66 -19.39
C GLU A 89 -20.53 3.15 -19.14
N ASN A 90 -19.29 2.65 -19.13
CA ASN A 90 -18.99 1.23 -19.00
C ASN A 90 -18.47 0.81 -17.62
N PHE A 91 -18.10 1.78 -16.79
CA PHE A 91 -17.64 1.62 -15.42
C PHE A 91 -18.14 2.79 -14.55
N PRO A 92 -19.44 2.81 -14.19
CA PRO A 92 -20.05 3.84 -13.34
C PRO A 92 -19.32 4.16 -12.03
N PRO A 93 -18.61 3.22 -11.36
CA PRO A 93 -17.84 3.54 -10.17
C PRO A 93 -16.81 4.67 -10.34
N LEU A 94 -16.39 4.99 -11.58
CA LEU A 94 -15.58 6.19 -11.86
C LEU A 94 -16.22 7.49 -11.39
N GLU A 95 -17.56 7.59 -11.35
CA GLU A 95 -18.27 8.76 -10.86
C GLU A 95 -18.94 8.47 -9.51
N ASP A 96 -19.62 7.33 -9.38
CA ASP A 96 -20.41 7.02 -8.18
C ASP A 96 -19.55 6.99 -6.90
N PHE A 97 -18.31 6.50 -6.96
CA PHE A 97 -17.45 6.43 -5.77
C PHE A 97 -16.78 7.76 -5.42
N LYS A 98 -16.91 8.78 -6.27
CA LYS A 98 -16.52 10.16 -5.94
C LYS A 98 -17.63 10.89 -5.17
N ASP A 99 -18.87 10.41 -5.27
CA ASP A 99 -20.01 10.92 -4.54
C ASP A 99 -20.08 10.26 -3.16
N PHE A 100 -19.70 11.00 -2.13
CA PHE A 100 -19.70 10.47 -0.77
C PHE A 100 -21.12 10.30 -0.22
N GLU A 101 -22.09 11.08 -0.68
CA GLU A 101 -23.49 10.89 -0.29
C GLU A 101 -24.05 9.60 -0.89
N TYR A 102 -23.67 9.26 -2.12
CA TYR A 102 -23.93 7.95 -2.70
C TYR A 102 -23.33 6.83 -1.85
N LEU A 103 -22.03 6.90 -1.51
CA LEU A 103 -21.38 5.87 -0.70
C LEU A 103 -21.98 5.75 0.71
N LYS A 104 -22.27 6.88 1.37
CA LYS A 104 -22.95 6.94 2.68
C LYS A 104 -24.31 6.25 2.61
N SER A 105 -25.13 6.61 1.60
CA SER A 105 -26.44 5.99 1.37
C SER A 105 -26.35 4.49 1.09
N ARG A 106 -25.43 4.08 0.22
CA ARG A 106 -25.32 2.69 -0.26
C ARG A 106 -24.72 1.75 0.77
N CYS A 107 -23.68 2.19 1.48
CA CYS A 107 -22.87 1.33 2.35
C CYS A 107 -22.24 2.04 3.55
N GLY A 108 -22.65 3.26 3.89
CA GLY A 108 -22.10 4.05 5.00
C GLY A 108 -22.18 3.37 6.37
N HIS A 109 -23.22 2.57 6.58
CA HIS A 109 -23.46 1.81 7.82
C HIS A 109 -22.46 0.65 8.03
N ARG A 110 -21.69 0.25 7.02
CA ARG A 110 -20.75 -0.87 7.10
C ARG A 110 -19.60 -0.57 8.04
N GLN A 111 -19.22 -1.55 8.86
CA GLN A 111 -18.04 -1.51 9.69
C GLN A 111 -16.83 -1.97 8.87
N VAL A 112 -15.83 -1.10 8.75
CA VAL A 112 -14.67 -1.31 7.88
C VAL A 112 -13.38 -1.26 8.69
N GLY A 113 -12.50 -2.23 8.45
CA GLY A 113 -11.17 -2.27 9.02
C GLY A 113 -10.27 -1.17 8.45
N MET A 114 -9.73 -0.34 9.34
CA MET A 114 -8.82 0.75 9.03
C MET A 114 -7.42 0.53 9.60
N LYS A 115 -6.42 0.96 8.83
CA LYS A 115 -5.05 1.11 9.32
C LYS A 115 -4.94 2.41 10.12
N ALA A 116 -4.38 2.33 11.32
CA ALA A 116 -4.12 3.44 12.22
C ALA A 116 -2.64 3.47 12.64
N ASP A 117 -2.25 4.45 13.47
CA ASP A 117 -0.90 4.64 13.98
C ASP A 117 0.19 4.68 12.89
N PRO A 118 0.10 5.64 11.94
CA PRO A 118 1.11 5.78 10.90
C PRO A 118 2.46 6.18 11.50
N SER A 119 3.53 5.72 10.87
CA SER A 119 4.85 6.35 10.99
C SER A 119 4.97 7.50 9.99
N PHE A 120 6.05 8.28 10.07
CA PHE A 120 6.33 9.35 9.10
C PHE A 120 7.62 9.06 8.37
N ASP A 121 7.70 9.41 7.09
CA ASP A 121 8.96 9.37 6.35
C ASP A 121 9.74 10.68 6.47
N THR A 122 10.93 10.74 5.87
CA THR A 122 11.79 11.94 5.90
C THR A 122 11.19 13.17 5.21
N LEU A 123 10.09 13.01 4.47
CA LEU A 123 9.34 14.10 3.83
C LEU A 123 8.06 14.44 4.61
N GLY A 124 7.84 13.84 5.78
CA GLY A 124 6.66 14.07 6.61
C GLY A 124 5.40 13.34 6.14
N ARG A 125 5.50 12.37 5.22
CA ARG A 125 4.34 11.61 4.73
C ARG A 125 3.98 10.47 5.68
N LYS A 126 2.69 10.21 5.87
CA LYS A 126 2.19 9.08 6.67
C LYS A 126 2.52 7.75 6.00
N VAL A 127 3.15 6.85 6.73
CA VAL A 127 3.51 5.49 6.30
C VAL A 127 2.81 4.47 7.21
N PHE A 128 1.86 3.73 6.65
CA PHE A 128 1.11 2.70 7.37
C PHE A 128 1.76 1.33 7.14
N VAL A 129 2.38 0.79 8.19
CA VAL A 129 3.17 -0.46 8.14
C VAL A 129 2.41 -1.67 8.71
N ASN A 130 1.31 -1.42 9.42
CA ASN A 130 0.46 -2.42 10.05
C ASN A 130 -0.73 -2.83 9.16
N ASP A 131 -1.30 -3.99 9.48
CA ASP A 131 -2.60 -4.41 8.97
C ASP A 131 -3.72 -3.65 9.71
N PRO A 132 -4.94 -3.54 9.14
CA PRO A 132 -6.06 -2.88 9.80
C PRO A 132 -6.35 -3.47 11.19
N PHE A 133 -6.59 -2.61 12.18
CA PHE A 133 -6.86 -3.03 13.57
C PHE A 133 -7.87 -2.13 14.30
N VAL A 134 -8.33 -1.06 13.65
CA VAL A 134 -9.44 -0.22 14.11
C VAL A 134 -10.62 -0.48 13.17
N SER A 135 -11.85 -0.50 13.69
CA SER A 135 -13.07 -0.61 12.88
C SER A 135 -13.91 0.65 13.07
N LEU A 136 -14.37 1.24 11.96
CA LEU A 136 -15.21 2.44 11.95
C LEU A 136 -16.37 2.26 10.95
N ARG A 137 -17.47 3.00 11.14
CA ARG A 137 -18.48 3.06 10.09
C ARG A 137 -17.91 3.80 8.88
N LEU A 138 -18.21 3.31 7.68
CA LEU A 138 -17.72 3.92 6.45
C LEU A 138 -18.16 5.39 6.35
N GLU A 139 -19.39 5.73 6.75
CA GLU A 139 -19.89 7.11 6.76
C GLU A 139 -19.02 8.04 7.62
N GLU A 140 -18.63 7.60 8.82
CA GLU A 140 -17.77 8.38 9.73
C GLU A 140 -16.38 8.59 9.11
N TYR A 141 -15.87 7.60 8.37
CA TYR A 141 -14.60 7.72 7.67
C TYR A 141 -14.69 8.68 6.47
N LEU A 142 -15.79 8.65 5.73
CA LEU A 142 -16.03 9.57 4.61
C LEU A 142 -16.08 11.02 5.11
N ASP A 143 -16.78 11.30 6.22
CA ASP A 143 -16.79 12.63 6.85
C ASP A 143 -15.37 13.08 7.25
N MET A 144 -14.54 12.17 7.79
CA MET A 144 -13.14 12.48 8.12
C MET A 144 -12.29 12.78 6.88
N ILE A 145 -12.58 12.16 5.74
CA ILE A 145 -11.87 12.44 4.48
C ILE A 145 -12.27 13.81 3.95
N GLU A 146 -13.57 14.15 3.93
CA GLU A 146 -14.07 15.46 3.49
C GLU A 146 -13.45 16.59 4.31
N GLU A 147 -13.43 16.46 5.63
CA GLU A 147 -12.81 17.44 6.53
C GLU A 147 -11.29 17.56 6.28
N ALA A 148 -10.60 16.43 6.07
CA ALA A 148 -9.17 16.44 5.78
C ALA A 148 -8.86 17.10 4.43
N GLU A 149 -9.68 16.87 3.40
CA GLU A 149 -9.49 17.51 2.09
C GLU A 149 -9.81 19.00 2.15
N TRP A 150 -10.90 19.39 2.83
CA TRP A 150 -11.27 20.80 3.00
C TRP A 150 -10.18 21.58 3.75
N SER A 151 -9.62 21.02 4.81
CA SER A 151 -8.56 21.65 5.61
C SER A 151 -7.16 21.56 4.97
N GLY A 152 -7.01 20.86 3.84
CA GLY A 152 -5.69 20.54 3.26
C GLY A 152 -4.83 19.64 4.16
N GLY A 153 -5.47 18.93 5.09
CA GLY A 153 -4.87 18.07 6.09
C GLY A 153 -4.73 16.62 5.64
N THR A 154 -4.70 15.72 6.62
CA THR A 154 -4.53 14.28 6.42
C THR A 154 -5.52 13.52 7.30
N ALA A 155 -6.25 12.56 6.74
CA ALA A 155 -7.10 11.69 7.54
C ALA A 155 -6.26 10.86 8.54
N PRO A 156 -6.75 10.61 9.76
CA PRO A 156 -6.02 9.84 10.78
C PRO A 156 -5.87 8.37 10.39
N PHE A 157 -6.77 7.86 9.55
CA PHE A 157 -6.87 6.46 9.19
C PHE A 157 -6.73 6.23 7.68
N TYR A 158 -6.33 5.01 7.31
CA TYR A 158 -6.23 4.59 5.92
C TYR A 158 -6.97 3.27 5.70
N MET A 159 -7.95 3.27 4.79
CA MET A 159 -8.66 2.07 4.34
C MET A 159 -7.78 1.31 3.33
N GLY A 160 -6.71 0.70 3.83
CA GLY A 160 -5.72 0.01 2.99
C GLY A 160 -5.89 -1.50 3.00
N LYS A 161 -6.08 -2.11 1.81
CA LYS A 161 -6.22 -3.57 1.60
C LYS A 161 -7.50 -4.13 2.24
N VAL A 162 -8.60 -3.37 2.19
CA VAL A 162 -9.92 -3.83 2.64
C VAL A 162 -10.52 -4.74 1.57
N ASN A 163 -10.98 -5.93 1.96
CA ASN A 163 -11.60 -6.87 1.04
C ASN A 163 -13.07 -6.49 0.81
N LEU A 164 -13.40 -5.98 -0.37
CA LEU A 164 -14.74 -5.45 -0.66
C LEU A 164 -15.82 -6.52 -0.48
N GLY A 165 -15.60 -7.74 -0.98
CA GLY A 165 -16.60 -8.81 -0.86
C GLY A 165 -16.90 -9.24 0.59
N ARG A 166 -16.04 -8.90 1.55
CA ARG A 166 -16.24 -9.21 2.98
C ARG A 166 -16.79 -8.03 3.77
N GLU A 167 -16.28 -6.83 3.51
CA GLU A 167 -16.51 -5.68 4.37
C GLU A 167 -17.49 -4.67 3.76
N VAL A 168 -17.47 -4.51 2.44
CA VAL A 168 -18.30 -3.53 1.70
C VAL A 168 -18.80 -4.15 0.39
N PRO A 169 -19.63 -5.21 0.44
CA PRO A 169 -20.03 -5.96 -0.75
C PRO A 169 -20.81 -5.12 -1.76
N GLU A 170 -21.50 -4.07 -1.32
CA GLU A 170 -22.24 -3.17 -2.21
C GLU A 170 -21.31 -2.50 -3.24
N MET A 171 -20.13 -2.05 -2.82
CA MET A 171 -19.15 -1.50 -3.75
C MET A 171 -18.62 -2.57 -4.72
N LEU A 172 -18.52 -3.84 -4.28
CA LEU A 172 -18.16 -4.93 -5.19
C LEU A 172 -19.27 -5.17 -6.21
N GLU A 173 -20.54 -5.12 -5.80
CA GLU A 173 -21.70 -5.25 -6.70
C GLU A 173 -21.65 -4.21 -7.83
N ASP A 174 -21.34 -2.94 -7.51
CA ASP A 174 -21.27 -1.88 -8.52
C ASP A 174 -20.13 -2.12 -9.53
N ILE A 175 -19.01 -2.67 -9.07
CA ILE A 175 -17.89 -3.03 -9.94
C ILE A 175 -18.20 -4.30 -10.77
N ASP A 176 -18.83 -5.32 -10.18
CA ASP A 176 -19.23 -6.55 -10.90
C ASP A 176 -20.32 -6.29 -11.94
N ALA A 177 -21.24 -5.36 -11.66
CA ALA A 177 -22.27 -4.93 -12.61
C ALA A 177 -21.70 -4.14 -13.79
N SER A 178 -20.50 -3.59 -13.67
CA SER A 178 -19.85 -2.79 -14.72
C SER A 178 -19.42 -3.66 -15.91
N LEU A 179 -19.75 -3.22 -17.12
CA LEU A 179 -19.36 -3.90 -18.36
C LEU A 179 -17.83 -4.03 -18.49
N ALA A 180 -17.11 -3.00 -18.07
CA ALA A 180 -15.66 -2.90 -18.15
C ALA A 180 -14.94 -3.32 -16.85
N SER A 181 -15.56 -4.16 -16.01
CA SER A 181 -14.92 -4.69 -14.82
C SER A 181 -13.53 -5.30 -15.14
N PRO A 182 -12.43 -4.84 -14.50
CA PRO A 182 -11.07 -5.21 -14.91
C PRO A 182 -10.79 -6.73 -14.91
N TRP A 183 -11.30 -7.47 -13.92
CA TRP A 183 -11.12 -8.93 -13.88
C TRP A 183 -11.91 -9.64 -14.97
N ARG A 184 -13.01 -9.06 -15.46
CA ARG A 184 -13.78 -9.60 -16.57
C ARG A 184 -13.07 -9.34 -17.91
N LEU A 185 -12.59 -8.12 -18.12
CA LEU A 185 -11.86 -7.73 -19.32
C LEU A 185 -10.60 -8.57 -19.54
N TYR A 186 -9.83 -8.81 -18.46
CA TYR A 186 -8.52 -9.44 -18.56
C TYR A 186 -8.44 -10.83 -17.92
N ARG A 187 -9.59 -11.49 -17.70
CA ARG A 187 -9.67 -12.85 -17.16
C ARG A 187 -8.76 -13.84 -17.91
N ASN A 188 -8.70 -13.73 -19.23
CA ASN A 188 -7.92 -14.65 -20.06
C ASN A 188 -6.40 -14.43 -19.89
N ALA A 189 -5.96 -13.26 -19.46
CA ALA A 189 -4.56 -12.97 -19.21
C ALA A 189 -4.13 -13.34 -17.78
N PHE A 190 -4.99 -13.13 -16.78
CA PHE A 190 -4.63 -13.30 -15.36
C PHE A 190 -5.25 -14.53 -14.69
N GLY A 191 -6.18 -15.22 -15.37
CA GLY A 191 -6.92 -16.35 -14.81
C GLY A 191 -8.08 -15.92 -13.90
N ARG A 192 -8.42 -16.79 -12.95
CA ARG A 192 -9.53 -16.56 -12.01
C ARG A 192 -9.11 -15.62 -10.88
N LEU A 193 -10.00 -14.72 -10.49
CA LEU A 193 -9.84 -13.90 -9.29
C LEU A 193 -9.94 -14.79 -8.04
N LYS A 194 -8.82 -15.03 -7.36
CA LYS A 194 -8.75 -15.90 -6.18
C LYS A 194 -8.99 -15.15 -4.87
N ASP A 195 -8.33 -14.02 -4.70
CA ASP A 195 -8.30 -13.29 -3.42
C ASP A 195 -9.41 -12.24 -3.27
N GLY A 196 -10.19 -12.04 -4.34
CA GLY A 196 -11.25 -11.03 -4.42
C GLY A 196 -10.71 -9.65 -4.78
N VAL A 197 -11.56 -8.63 -4.58
CA VAL A 197 -11.26 -7.23 -4.91
C VAL A 197 -10.95 -6.47 -3.64
N PHE A 198 -9.87 -5.69 -3.67
CA PHE A 198 -9.43 -4.90 -2.53
C PHE A 198 -9.55 -3.41 -2.82
N SER A 199 -9.98 -2.65 -1.81
CA SER A 199 -10.03 -1.19 -1.85
C SER A 199 -8.87 -0.55 -1.10
N TYR A 200 -8.48 0.62 -1.59
CA TYR A 200 -7.44 1.49 -1.07
C TYR A 200 -7.97 2.92 -1.09
N PHE A 201 -8.48 3.39 0.05
CA PHE A 201 -9.11 4.70 0.18
C PHE A 201 -8.38 5.52 1.23
N GLY A 202 -7.99 6.74 0.90
CA GLY A 202 -7.45 7.72 1.83
C GLY A 202 -7.00 9.01 1.13
N CYS A 203 -6.67 10.04 1.91
CA CYS A 203 -6.18 11.34 1.42
C CYS A 203 -4.79 11.68 2.01
N GLY A 204 -4.22 12.83 1.62
CA GLY A 204 -3.03 13.38 2.30
C GLY A 204 -1.70 12.66 2.03
N LEU A 205 -1.52 12.12 0.81
CA LEU A 205 -0.26 11.49 0.36
C LEU A 205 0.19 10.27 1.22
N ASN A 206 -0.79 9.49 1.70
CA ASN A 206 -0.52 8.23 2.40
C ASN A 206 0.42 7.33 1.59
N THR A 207 1.42 6.77 2.26
CA THR A 207 2.48 5.96 1.67
C THR A 207 2.40 4.53 2.20
N THR A 208 2.47 3.57 1.29
CA THR A 208 2.70 2.16 1.63
C THR A 208 4.20 1.88 1.47
N ASN A 209 4.77 1.12 2.41
CA ASN A 209 6.17 0.72 2.35
C ASN A 209 6.46 -0.16 1.12
N ILE A 210 7.74 -0.25 0.73
CA ILE A 210 8.16 -1.15 -0.34
C ILE A 210 7.85 -2.61 0.07
N HIS A 211 7.18 -3.33 -0.82
CA HIS A 211 6.82 -4.73 -0.66
C HIS A 211 6.69 -5.37 -2.05
N ALA A 212 6.57 -6.69 -2.05
CA ALA A 212 6.16 -7.50 -3.18
C ALA A 212 4.90 -8.27 -2.79
N ASP A 213 4.05 -8.60 -3.77
CA ASP A 213 2.92 -9.50 -3.57
C ASP A 213 3.17 -10.81 -4.35
N PRO A 214 2.63 -11.94 -3.88
CA PRO A 214 2.75 -13.23 -4.58
C PRO A 214 1.75 -13.37 -5.74
N SER A 215 1.01 -12.32 -6.06
CA SER A 215 -0.11 -12.31 -7.02
C SER A 215 0.08 -11.21 -8.07
N GLU A 216 -0.44 -11.45 -9.27
CA GLU A 216 -0.57 -10.41 -10.29
C GLU A 216 -1.63 -9.38 -9.85
N ASN A 217 -1.30 -8.10 -9.95
CA ASN A 217 -2.17 -7.00 -9.50
C ASN A 217 -2.63 -6.15 -10.69
N ILE A 218 -3.95 -6.04 -10.87
CA ILE A 218 -4.58 -4.99 -11.70
C ILE A 218 -5.11 -3.92 -10.75
N LEU A 219 -4.53 -2.72 -10.79
CA LEU A 219 -4.97 -1.60 -9.97
C LEU A 219 -5.67 -0.54 -10.84
N ALA A 220 -6.95 -0.29 -10.56
CA ALA A 220 -7.71 0.80 -11.14
C ALA A 220 -7.74 1.99 -10.16
N VAL A 221 -7.31 3.17 -10.63
CA VAL A 221 -7.47 4.41 -9.86
C VAL A 221 -8.81 5.02 -10.26
N VAL A 222 -9.75 5.03 -9.32
CA VAL A 222 -11.10 5.56 -9.51
C VAL A 222 -11.13 7.08 -9.33
N ALA A 223 -10.45 7.57 -8.29
CA ALA A 223 -10.30 8.98 -7.97
C ALA A 223 -8.87 9.31 -7.52
N GLY A 224 -8.41 10.52 -7.82
CA GLY A 224 -7.09 11.00 -7.43
C GLY A 224 -5.93 10.41 -8.24
N THR A 225 -4.78 10.23 -7.59
CA THR A 225 -3.55 9.73 -8.23
C THR A 225 -2.79 8.82 -7.28
N LYS A 226 -2.23 7.72 -7.81
CA LYS A 226 -1.33 6.82 -7.09
C LYS A 226 0.03 6.78 -7.77
N THR A 227 1.07 7.12 -7.03
CA THR A 227 2.46 7.14 -7.51
C THR A 227 3.18 5.88 -7.05
N PHE A 228 3.78 5.16 -8.00
CA PHE A 228 4.53 3.94 -7.73
C PHE A 228 6.03 4.16 -7.91
N GLN A 229 6.81 3.57 -7.01
CA GLN A 229 8.22 3.28 -7.23
C GLN A 229 8.33 1.76 -7.38
N LEU A 230 8.73 1.31 -8.57
CA LEU A 230 8.79 -0.11 -8.90
C LEU A 230 10.25 -0.53 -9.02
N PHE A 231 10.54 -1.71 -8.47
CA PHE A 231 11.83 -2.36 -8.54
C PHE A 231 11.60 -3.78 -9.09
N PRO A 232 12.32 -4.19 -10.15
CA PRO A 232 12.16 -5.53 -10.69
C PRO A 232 12.65 -6.59 -9.68
N PRO A 233 12.14 -7.83 -9.73
CA PRO A 233 12.57 -8.89 -8.80
C PRO A 233 14.09 -9.15 -8.82
N CYS A 234 14.76 -8.90 -9.94
CA CYS A 234 16.21 -9.05 -10.02
C CYS A 234 16.97 -8.11 -9.08
N ASP A 235 16.39 -7.00 -8.62
CA ASP A 235 16.97 -6.05 -7.67
C ASP A 235 16.71 -6.41 -6.20
N ALA A 236 16.12 -7.57 -5.90
CA ALA A 236 15.77 -7.96 -4.53
C ALA A 236 16.96 -7.93 -3.54
N ASP A 237 18.17 -8.23 -4.00
CA ASP A 237 19.41 -8.16 -3.21
C ASP A 237 19.79 -6.71 -2.80
N CYS A 238 19.33 -5.72 -3.56
CA CYS A 238 19.53 -4.30 -3.29
C CYS A 238 18.41 -3.70 -2.42
N LEU A 239 17.38 -4.48 -2.07
CA LEU A 239 16.20 -4.05 -1.31
C LEU A 239 16.24 -4.49 0.17
N TYR A 240 17.20 -5.32 0.57
CA TYR A 240 17.43 -5.70 1.98
C TYR A 240 16.15 -6.26 2.66
N THR A 241 15.50 -7.23 2.02
CA THR A 241 14.25 -7.85 2.50
C THR A 241 14.43 -8.61 3.82
N THR A 242 13.39 -8.69 4.65
CA THR A 242 13.42 -9.52 5.89
C THR A 242 12.80 -10.90 5.67
N ALA A 243 13.31 -11.91 6.39
CA ALA A 243 12.86 -13.29 6.26
C ALA A 243 11.51 -13.59 6.94
N ALA A 244 10.99 -12.70 7.80
CA ALA A 244 9.75 -12.96 8.56
C ALA A 244 8.48 -12.96 7.69
N LYS A 245 8.53 -12.24 6.56
CA LYS A 245 7.66 -12.40 5.39
C LYS A 245 8.58 -12.09 4.19
N PRO A 246 8.90 -13.02 3.29
CA PRO A 246 9.82 -12.81 2.16
C PRO A 246 9.36 -11.74 1.14
N LEU A 247 8.31 -11.00 1.46
CA LEU A 247 7.56 -10.10 0.61
C LEU A 247 7.58 -8.64 1.12
N ASN A 248 8.16 -8.34 2.28
CA ASN A 248 8.21 -6.97 2.81
C ASN A 248 9.65 -6.46 2.87
N SER A 249 9.96 -5.46 2.04
CA SER A 249 11.23 -4.75 2.07
C SER A 249 11.26 -3.85 3.30
N CYS A 250 12.27 -4.02 4.14
CA CYS A 250 12.48 -3.21 5.32
C CYS A 250 13.67 -2.31 5.06
N VAL A 251 13.50 -1.30 4.22
CA VAL A 251 14.31 -0.10 4.45
C VAL A 251 13.58 0.60 5.59
N PRO A 252 14.03 0.48 6.86
CA PRO A 252 13.45 1.27 7.92
C PRO A 252 13.46 2.74 7.46
N PRO A 253 12.48 3.57 7.87
CA PRO A 253 12.33 4.93 7.37
C PRO A 253 13.55 5.85 7.59
N PHE A 254 14.61 5.35 8.23
CA PHE A 254 15.73 6.08 8.78
C PHE A 254 17.07 5.85 8.05
N SER A 255 17.10 5.32 6.83
CA SER A 255 18.41 5.04 6.20
C SER A 255 18.47 5.43 4.73
N ARG A 256 18.88 6.67 4.47
CA ARG A 256 19.86 6.83 3.39
C ARG A 256 21.10 6.05 3.86
N PRO A 257 21.67 5.12 3.08
CA PRO A 257 22.86 4.36 3.51
C PRO A 257 23.99 5.27 4.03
N ARG A 258 24.12 6.48 3.45
CA ARG A 258 25.05 7.53 3.88
C ARG A 258 24.80 8.17 5.25
N ASP A 259 23.62 7.98 5.84
CA ASP A 259 23.24 8.50 7.16
C ASP A 259 23.30 7.40 8.25
N MET A 260 23.66 6.16 7.86
CA MET A 260 23.81 5.05 8.80
C MET A 260 25.03 5.28 9.71
N PRO A 261 24.91 5.16 11.06
CA PRO A 261 26.06 5.23 11.98
C PRO A 261 27.18 4.29 11.56
N SER A 262 28.44 4.72 11.71
CA SER A 262 29.62 3.94 11.32
C SER A 262 29.66 2.56 11.98
N GLU A 263 29.16 2.43 13.21
CA GLU A 263 29.12 1.15 13.92
C GLU A 263 28.15 0.12 13.32
N LEU A 264 27.25 0.55 12.42
CA LEU A 264 26.33 -0.30 11.68
C LEU A 264 26.77 -0.53 10.21
N ARG A 265 27.78 0.20 9.72
CA ARG A 265 28.33 0.00 8.36
C ARG A 265 29.38 -1.10 8.31
N GLU A 266 29.99 -1.40 9.46
CA GLU A 266 31.11 -2.35 9.59
C GLU A 266 30.67 -3.68 10.24
N ARG A 267 29.36 -3.88 10.46
CA ARG A 267 28.75 -5.11 11.01
C ARG A 267 27.79 -5.72 10.02
#